data_AF-A0A829XAU1-F1
#
_entry.id   AF-A0A829XAU1-F1
#
_cell.length_a   1.000
_cell.length_b   1.000
_cell.length_c   1.000
_cell.angle_alpha   90.00
_cell.angle_beta   90.00
_cell.angle_gamma   90.00
#
_symmetry.space_group_name_H-M   'P 1'
#
loop_
_entity.id
_entity.type
_entity.pdbx_description
1 polymer ?
#
loop_
_entity_poly.entity_id
_entity_poly.type
_entity_poly.pdbx_seq_one_letter_code
_entity_poly.pdbx_strand_id
1 'polypeptide(L)' 'MGFLTPDETRVHGRPVGLTIDSSGALLVADDVAGVVWRVTTSQDHE' A
#
# COMPACT_ATOMS: atom_id res chain seq x y z
N MET A 1 8.76 -2.55 -10.34
CA MET A 1 7.67 -1.60 -10.10
C MET A 1 7.54 -1.41 -8.60
N GLY A 2 7.49 -0.17 -8.14
CA GLY A 2 7.42 0.19 -6.73
C GLY A 2 6.69 1.52 -6.59
N PHE A 3 6.91 2.21 -5.48
CA PHE A 3 6.24 3.48 -5.22
C PHE A 3 6.81 4.68 -6.00
N LEU A 4 7.97 4.53 -6.64
CA LEU A 4 8.56 5.55 -7.51
C LEU A 4 8.09 5.36 -8.96
N THR A 5 7.96 6.48 -9.68
CA THR A 5 7.85 6.46 -11.13
C THR A 5 9.13 5.89 -11.76
N PRO A 6 9.09 5.39 -13.01
CA PRO A 6 10.25 4.76 -13.65
C PRO A 6 11.49 5.68 -13.77
N ASP A 7 11.26 6.99 -13.84
CA ASP A 7 12.29 8.03 -13.88
C ASP A 7 12.70 8.54 -12.48
N GLU A 8 12.12 7.98 -11.41
CA GLU A 8 12.33 8.35 -10.01
C GLU A 8 12.05 9.81 -9.65
N THR A 9 11.39 10.56 -10.53
CA THR A 9 11.10 11.99 -10.29
C THR A 9 9.84 12.22 -9.47
N ARG A 10 8.96 11.22 -9.37
CA ARG A 10 7.69 11.29 -8.66
C ARG A 10 7.41 9.99 -7.92
N VAL A 11 6.41 10.06 -7.04
CA VAL A 11 5.93 8.91 -6.25
C VAL A 11 4.45 8.68 -6.51
N HIS A 12 4.05 7.41 -6.57
CA HIS A 12 2.67 6.95 -6.57
C HIS A 12 2.06 6.94 -5.16
N GLY A 13 2.90 6.89 -4.14
CA GLY A 13 2.58 6.94 -2.72
C GLY A 13 3.87 6.87 -1.87
N ARG A 14 3.81 7.18 -0.58
CA ARG A 14 4.96 7.07 0.33
C ARG A 14 4.56 6.31 1.58
N PRO A 15 4.80 4.99 1.61
CA PRO A 15 4.55 4.19 2.80
C PRO A 15 5.41 4.70 3.95
N VAL A 16 4.76 5.14 5.03
CA VAL A 16 5.42 5.62 6.25
C VAL A 16 5.11 4.74 7.47
N GLY A 17 4.11 3.86 7.36
CA GLY A 17 3.74 2.93 8.43
C GLY A 17 3.08 1.66 7.88
N LEU A 18 3.33 0.54 8.57
CA LEU A 18 2.80 -0.78 8.25
C LEU A 18 2.29 -1.46 9.52
N THR A 19 1.12 -2.09 9.44
CA THR A 19 0.61 -3.00 10.49
C THR A 19 -0.32 -4.04 9.88
N ILE A 20 -0.60 -5.10 10.63
CA ILE A 20 -1.67 -6.06 10.32
C ILE A 20 -2.88 -5.74 11.19
N ASP A 21 -4.08 -5.74 10.62
CA ASP A 21 -5.32 -5.60 11.39
C ASP A 21 -5.79 -6.93 11.99
N SER A 22 -6.83 -6.89 12.84
CA SER A 22 -7.36 -8.10 13.49
C SER A 22 -7.96 -9.12 12.52
N SER A 23 -8.24 -8.73 11.28
CA SER A 23 -8.71 -9.63 10.22
C SER A 23 -7.57 -10.27 9.42
N GLY A 24 -6.32 -9.86 9.67
CA GLY A 24 -5.15 -10.32 8.93
C GLY A 24 -4.84 -9.49 7.69
N ALA A 25 -5.51 -8.37 7.45
CA ALA A 25 -5.22 -7.50 6.31
C ALA A 25 -3.98 -6.63 6.59
N LEU A 26 -3.19 -6.36 5.54
CA LEU A 26 -2.06 -5.44 5.62
C LEU A 26 -2.55 -4.01 5.45
N LEU A 27 -2.31 -3.17 6.47
CA LEU A 27 -2.56 -1.74 6.43
C LEU A 27 -1.28 -1.00 6.04
N VAL A 28 -1.38 -0.10 5.06
CA VAL A 28 -0.28 0.75 4.57
C VAL A 28 -0.69 2.21 4.69
N ALA A 29 -0.01 2.96 5.55
CA ALA A 29 -0.21 4.41 5.67
C ALA A 29 0.63 5.16 4.64
N ASP A 30 -0.02 6.00 3.83
CA ASP A 30 0.58 6.81 2.77
C ASP A 30 0.44 8.30 3.07
N ASP A 31 1.57 9.00 3.25
CA ASP A 31 1.59 10.42 3.63
C ASP A 31 1.35 11.39 2.45
N VAL A 32 1.56 10.95 1.21
CA VAL A 32 1.34 11.79 0.01
C VAL A 32 -0.14 11.92 -0.29
N ALA A 33 -0.85 10.79 -0.20
CA ALA A 33 -2.29 10.75 -0.43
C ALA A 33 -3.11 11.08 0.83
N GLY A 34 -2.52 10.94 2.03
CA GLY A 34 -3.27 11.02 3.28
C GLY A 34 -4.26 9.86 3.45
N VAL A 35 -3.91 8.68 2.91
CA VAL A 35 -4.78 7.51 2.83
C VAL A 35 -4.14 6.33 3.55
N VAL A 36 -4.97 5.49 4.17
CA VAL A 36 -4.57 4.15 4.62
C VAL A 36 -5.14 3.12 3.65
N TRP A 37 -4.27 2.43 2.93
CA TRP A 37 -4.64 1.34 2.03
C TRP A 37 -4.78 0.05 2.84
N ARG A 38 -5.87 -0.71 2.61
CA ARG A 38 -6.05 -2.05 3.17
C ARG A 38 -5.90 -3.08 2.06
N VAL A 39 -4.84 -3.87 2.14
CA VAL A 39 -4.52 -4.92 1.18
C VAL A 39 -5.02 -6.26 1.72
N THR A 40 -5.82 -6.95 0.91
CA THR A 40 -6.34 -8.30 1.18
C THR A 40 -5.98 -9.21 0.01
N THR A 41 -6.01 -10.52 0.21
CA THR A 41 -5.92 -11.47 -0.89
C THR A 41 -7.16 -11.37 -1.77
N SER A 42 -7.02 -11.50 -3.09
CA SER A 42 -8.16 -11.79 -3.95
C SER A 42 -8.60 -13.24 -3.72
N GLN A 43 -9.91 -13.48 -3.66
CA GLN A 43 -10.45 -14.85 -3.62
C GLN A 43 -10.50 -15.39 -5.05
N ASP A 44 -9.34 -15.65 -5.65
CA ASP A 44 -9.29 -16.40 -6.91
C ASP A 44 -9.04 -17.86 -6.54
N HIS A 45 -10.13 -18.60 -6.32
CA HIS A 45 -10.14 -20.05 -6.25
C HIS A 45 -10.29 -20.58 -7.69
N GLU A 46 -9.21 -21.10 -8.26
CA GLU A 46 -9.24 -22.03 -9.41
C GLU A 46 -8.55 -23.34 -9.00
#